data_AF-A0A959EJ26-F1
#
_entry.id   AF-A0A959EJ26-F1
#
_cell.length_a   1.000
_cell.length_b   1.000
_cell.length_c   1.000
_cell.angle_alpha   90.00
_cell.angle_beta   90.00
_cell.angle_gamma   90.00
#
_symmetry.space_group_name_H-M   'P 1'
#
loop_
_entity.id
_entity.type
_entity.pdbx_description
1 polymer ?
#
loop_
_entity_poly.entity_id
_entity_poly.type
_entity_poly.pdbx_seq_one_letter_code
_entity_poly.pdbx_strand_id
1 'polypeptide(L)'
;DNLLGLYNRGSYGTGHGWSSVYSVAWKVNMPAGRRILLQRPPGRQNYAIGCQAIVTGTHQFTHPKGYEEGVGEELLIPSLYQAQLAQRLERGSSPDAPAKLEAAFVGDAVVLSWIDIAALETGYVVEASLDDGATFSIIGELPADATSFLDTNTAGFGGLISYRAYAVGANCPSPFSNVAKASTMTHTQEVPVPGLQVFPNPVEDTLWITSDEEAGLQAWLYNSQGQLMIRQAADAPLECSALFAGIYFLKIKDQAGRTSLVRIVKP
;
A
#
# COMPACT_ATOMS: atom_id res chain seq x y z
N ASP A 1 -13.37 -6.02 62.38
CA ASP A 1 -12.14 -6.64 61.80
C ASP A 1 -12.06 -6.64 60.27
N ASN A 2 -12.82 -5.78 59.57
CA ASN A 2 -12.64 -5.52 58.14
C ASN A 2 -11.86 -4.21 58.01
N LEU A 3 -10.82 -4.18 57.18
CA LEU A 3 -9.97 -2.98 57.02
C LEU A 3 -10.32 -2.20 55.74
N LEU A 4 -10.73 -2.91 54.68
CA LEU A 4 -11.18 -2.34 53.41
C LEU A 4 -12.47 -3.02 52.99
N GLY A 5 -13.38 -2.25 52.38
CA GLY A 5 -14.65 -2.79 51.94
C GLY A 5 -15.18 -2.18 50.67
N LEU A 6 -15.41 -3.04 49.68
CA LEU A 6 -16.05 -2.80 48.39
C LEU A 6 -17.35 -3.62 48.35
N TYR A 7 -18.32 -3.23 49.18
CA TYR A 7 -19.52 -4.01 49.48
C TYR A 7 -20.79 -3.14 49.60
N ASN A 8 -21.96 -3.79 49.63
CA ASN A 8 -23.23 -3.12 49.86
C ASN A 8 -23.39 -2.74 51.34
N ARG A 9 -23.55 -1.44 51.63
CA ARG A 9 -23.74 -0.92 53.00
C ARG A 9 -25.21 -0.89 53.43
N GLY A 10 -26.15 -1.26 52.56
CA GLY A 10 -27.59 -1.21 52.84
C GLY A 10 -28.04 0.20 53.22
N SER A 11 -28.74 0.31 54.36
CA SER A 11 -29.25 1.58 54.91
C SER A 11 -28.41 2.15 56.05
N TYR A 12 -27.18 1.68 56.25
CA TYR A 12 -26.30 2.27 57.27
C TYR A 12 -25.70 3.60 56.77
N GLY A 13 -25.99 4.71 57.49
CA GLY A 13 -25.46 6.06 57.25
C GLY A 13 -26.48 7.06 56.68
N THR A 14 -26.02 8.21 56.17
CA THR A 14 -26.87 9.27 55.59
C THR A 14 -27.18 9.08 54.10
N GLY A 15 -26.67 8.00 53.48
CA GLY A 15 -26.89 7.68 52.07
C GLY A 15 -26.95 6.18 51.85
N HIS A 16 -28.05 5.73 51.22
CA HIS A 16 -28.33 4.34 50.88
C HIS A 16 -27.37 3.81 49.80
N GLY A 17 -26.93 2.54 49.91
CA GLY A 17 -26.36 1.80 48.80
C GLY A 17 -24.92 1.29 48.96
N TRP A 18 -24.20 1.22 47.85
CA TRP A 18 -22.88 0.59 47.75
C TRP A 18 -21.76 1.50 48.30
N SER A 19 -20.76 0.91 48.95
CA SER A 19 -19.51 1.62 49.29
C SER A 19 -18.64 1.88 48.07
N SER A 20 -18.69 0.98 47.09
CA SER A 20 -17.91 1.08 45.85
C SER A 20 -18.51 0.24 44.74
N VAL A 21 -18.33 0.72 43.51
CA VAL A 21 -18.75 0.07 42.26
C VAL A 21 -17.64 0.30 41.23
N TYR A 22 -17.29 -0.70 40.41
CA TYR A 22 -16.16 -0.63 39.47
C TYR A 22 -14.82 -0.29 40.09
N SER A 23 -14.59 -0.79 41.30
CA SER A 23 -13.39 -0.45 42.07
C SER A 23 -12.44 -1.63 42.15
N VAL A 24 -11.15 -1.31 42.17
CA VAL A 24 -10.06 -2.28 42.23
C VAL A 24 -9.28 -2.05 43.53
N ALA A 25 -9.19 -3.09 44.36
CA ALA A 25 -8.15 -3.20 45.37
C ALA A 25 -6.90 -3.77 44.69
N TRP A 26 -5.89 -2.93 44.47
CA TRP A 26 -4.65 -3.32 43.79
C TRP A 26 -3.49 -3.40 44.77
N LYS A 27 -2.81 -4.55 44.83
CA LYS A 27 -1.62 -4.79 45.67
C LYS A 27 -1.78 -4.34 47.12
N VAL A 28 -2.97 -4.54 47.68
CA VAL A 28 -3.27 -4.14 49.06
C VAL A 28 -2.67 -5.17 50.02
N ASN A 29 -1.73 -4.75 50.85
CA ASN A 29 -1.17 -5.57 51.92
C ASN A 29 -1.90 -5.26 53.23
N MET A 30 -2.46 -6.29 53.86
CA MET A 30 -3.17 -6.17 55.13
C MET A 30 -2.45 -6.91 56.26
N PRO A 31 -2.50 -6.37 57.50
CA PRO A 31 -2.06 -7.11 58.67
C PRO A 31 -2.79 -8.45 58.82
N ALA A 32 -2.11 -9.44 59.38
CA ALA A 32 -2.67 -10.78 59.60
C ALA A 32 -4.04 -10.70 60.32
N GLY A 33 -5.01 -11.49 59.84
CA GLY A 33 -6.36 -11.54 60.39
C GLY A 33 -7.30 -10.41 59.93
N ARG A 34 -6.82 -9.40 59.20
CA ARG A 34 -7.67 -8.39 58.55
C ARG A 34 -8.17 -8.90 57.19
N ARG A 35 -9.34 -8.39 56.79
CA ARG A 35 -10.00 -8.81 55.56
C ARG A 35 -10.43 -7.65 54.67
N ILE A 36 -10.44 -7.91 53.36
CA ILE A 36 -11.11 -7.13 52.33
C ILE A 36 -12.51 -7.72 52.15
N LEU A 37 -13.54 -6.89 52.39
CA LEU A 37 -14.88 -7.22 51.95
C LEU A 37 -15.01 -6.89 50.45
N LEU A 38 -15.27 -7.88 49.62
CA LEU A 38 -15.35 -7.74 48.17
C LEU A 38 -16.64 -8.35 47.64
N GLN A 39 -17.60 -7.51 47.27
CA GLN A 39 -18.85 -7.93 46.64
C GLN A 39 -18.98 -7.38 45.22
N ARG A 40 -19.75 -8.09 44.40
CA ARG A 40 -20.12 -7.73 43.04
C ARG A 40 -21.46 -6.97 43.05
N PRO A 41 -21.49 -5.69 42.67
CA PRO A 41 -22.75 -4.95 42.54
C PRO A 41 -23.55 -5.42 41.32
N PRO A 42 -24.89 -5.31 41.32
CA PRO A 42 -25.72 -5.69 40.17
C PRO A 42 -25.26 -5.01 38.88
N GLY A 43 -24.97 -5.79 37.83
CA GLY A 43 -24.51 -5.28 36.53
C GLY A 43 -23.12 -4.62 36.53
N ARG A 44 -22.34 -4.81 37.60
CA ARG A 44 -21.04 -4.15 37.85
C ARG A 44 -20.07 -5.16 38.45
N GLN A 45 -18.80 -4.77 38.61
CA GLN A 45 -17.76 -5.66 39.13
C GLN A 45 -16.75 -4.88 39.98
N ASN A 46 -16.46 -5.39 41.18
CA ASN A 46 -15.31 -4.94 41.98
C ASN A 46 -14.22 -6.03 41.91
N TYR A 47 -12.97 -5.61 42.03
CA TYR A 47 -11.79 -6.47 41.84
C TYR A 47 -10.85 -6.41 43.05
N ALA A 48 -10.18 -7.52 43.36
CA ALA A 48 -9.03 -7.56 44.24
C ALA A 48 -7.88 -8.28 43.52
N ILE A 49 -6.83 -7.54 43.14
CA ILE A 49 -5.73 -8.05 42.33
C ILE A 49 -4.43 -7.92 43.12
N GLY A 50 -3.73 -9.04 43.32
CA GLY A 50 -2.43 -9.09 44.00
C GLY A 50 -2.46 -8.69 45.46
N CYS A 51 -3.61 -8.84 46.12
CA CYS A 51 -3.77 -8.41 47.51
C CYS A 51 -3.22 -9.48 48.46
N GLN A 52 -2.39 -9.06 49.42
CA GLN A 52 -1.96 -9.91 50.52
C GLN A 52 -2.92 -9.71 51.71
N ALA A 53 -4.10 -10.31 51.60
CA ALA A 53 -5.18 -10.16 52.56
C ALA A 53 -6.16 -11.35 52.48
N ILE A 54 -7.00 -11.53 53.51
CA ILE A 54 -8.15 -12.43 53.42
C ILE A 54 -9.26 -11.70 52.63
N VAL A 55 -9.65 -12.21 51.46
CA VAL A 55 -10.71 -11.61 50.63
C VAL A 55 -12.00 -12.41 50.74
N THR A 56 -13.10 -11.76 51.15
CA THR A 56 -14.40 -12.41 51.33
C THR A 56 -15.56 -11.54 50.86
N GLY A 57 -16.59 -12.16 50.29
CA GLY A 57 -17.85 -11.49 49.94
C GLY A 57 -18.91 -11.56 51.05
N THR A 58 -18.63 -12.29 52.14
CA THR A 58 -19.59 -12.54 53.22
C THR A 58 -19.83 -11.27 54.03
N HIS A 59 -21.07 -10.80 54.00
CA HIS A 59 -21.52 -9.61 54.72
C HIS A 59 -23.02 -9.75 55.04
N GLN A 60 -23.52 -8.96 56.00
CA GLN A 60 -24.94 -8.97 56.42
C GLN A 60 -25.93 -8.69 55.26
N PHE A 61 -25.50 -7.92 54.25
CA PHE A 61 -26.23 -7.78 52.99
C PHE A 61 -25.58 -8.70 51.95
N THR A 62 -26.19 -9.87 51.76
CA THR A 62 -25.65 -10.92 50.90
C THR A 62 -25.67 -10.51 49.43
N HIS A 63 -24.50 -10.53 48.81
CA HIS A 63 -24.32 -10.36 47.37
C HIS A 63 -23.22 -11.30 46.86
N PRO A 64 -23.17 -11.59 45.55
CA PRO A 64 -22.08 -12.38 44.99
C PRO A 64 -20.72 -11.76 45.32
N LYS A 65 -19.71 -12.60 45.51
CA LYS A 65 -18.32 -12.14 45.72
C LYS A 65 -17.82 -11.41 44.48
N GLY A 66 -16.98 -10.39 44.66
CA GLY A 66 -16.26 -9.77 43.54
C GLY A 66 -15.17 -10.67 42.96
N TYR A 67 -14.45 -10.18 41.96
CA TYR A 67 -13.43 -10.95 41.25
C TYR A 67 -12.09 -10.79 41.96
N GLU A 68 -11.36 -11.88 42.12
CA GLU A 68 -10.04 -11.86 42.74
C GLU A 68 -9.01 -12.58 41.87
N GLU A 69 -7.79 -12.05 41.86
CA GLU A 69 -6.66 -12.57 41.09
C GLU A 69 -5.37 -12.41 41.91
N GLY A 70 -4.58 -13.47 42.02
CA GLY A 70 -3.30 -13.45 42.74
C GLY A 70 -3.40 -13.03 44.21
N VAL A 71 -4.51 -13.35 44.89
CA VAL A 71 -4.67 -13.04 46.32
C VAL A 71 -3.84 -14.02 47.14
N GLY A 72 -2.98 -13.49 48.02
CA GLY A 72 -2.05 -14.30 48.83
C GLY A 72 -0.85 -14.83 48.05
N GLU A 73 -0.75 -14.50 46.76
CA GLU A 73 0.37 -14.87 45.90
C GLU A 73 1.24 -13.63 45.64
N GLU A 74 2.53 -13.85 45.45
CA GLU A 74 3.40 -12.81 44.89
C GLU A 74 3.11 -12.71 43.39
N LEU A 75 2.45 -11.63 42.98
CA LEU A 75 2.24 -11.35 41.56
C LEU A 75 3.59 -11.11 40.89
N LEU A 76 4.14 -12.17 40.29
CA LEU A 76 5.13 -12.04 39.25
C LEU A 76 4.40 -11.43 38.05
N ILE A 77 4.50 -10.12 37.87
CA ILE A 77 4.31 -9.54 36.55
C ILE A 77 5.64 -9.84 35.85
N PRO A 78 5.80 -10.94 35.08
CA PRO A 78 7.01 -11.09 34.29
C PRO A 78 7.09 -9.84 33.43
N SER A 79 8.20 -9.13 33.54
CA SER A 79 8.33 -7.90 32.76
C SER A 79 8.10 -8.27 31.30
N LEU A 80 7.28 -7.47 30.61
CA LEU A 80 7.11 -7.64 29.16
C LEU A 80 8.49 -7.73 28.47
N TYR A 81 9.46 -6.99 29.00
CA TYR A 81 10.86 -7.05 28.61
C TYR A 81 11.50 -8.45 28.71
N GLN A 82 11.37 -9.16 29.85
CA GLN A 82 11.92 -10.51 30.02
C GLN A 82 11.23 -11.52 29.10
N ALA A 83 9.92 -11.43 28.94
CA ALA A 83 9.18 -12.28 28.01
C ALA A 83 9.63 -12.03 26.56
N GLN A 84 9.77 -10.76 26.16
CA GLN A 84 10.30 -10.36 24.85
C GLN A 84 11.75 -10.80 24.65
N LEU A 85 12.60 -10.72 25.68
CA LEU A 85 13.99 -11.16 25.62
C LEU A 85 14.09 -12.67 25.40
N ALA A 86 13.34 -13.46 26.18
CA ALA A 86 13.28 -14.91 26.01
C ALA A 86 12.82 -15.29 24.58
N GLN A 87 11.79 -14.59 24.08
CA GLN A 87 11.32 -14.78 22.71
C GLN A 87 12.40 -14.44 21.66
N ARG A 88 13.15 -13.35 21.84
CA ARG A 88 14.24 -12.97 20.92
C ARG A 88 15.40 -13.95 20.95
N LEU A 89 15.72 -14.52 22.12
CA LEU A 89 16.75 -15.55 22.24
C LEU A 89 16.33 -16.86 21.58
N GLU A 90 15.04 -17.20 21.62
CA GLU A 90 14.51 -18.42 21.01
C GLU A 90 14.30 -18.29 19.50
N ARG A 91 13.68 -17.19 19.04
CA ARG A 91 13.26 -17.01 17.63
C ARG A 91 14.21 -16.15 16.81
N GLY A 92 15.16 -15.47 17.45
CA GLY A 92 15.98 -14.44 16.82
C GLY A 92 15.25 -13.10 16.65
N SER A 93 16.01 -12.09 16.25
CA SER A 93 15.49 -10.80 15.80
C SER A 93 15.59 -10.71 14.28
N SER A 94 14.50 -10.35 13.62
CA SER A 94 14.50 -10.06 12.19
C SER A 94 15.34 -8.82 11.90
N PRO A 95 16.06 -8.75 10.77
CA PRO A 95 16.68 -7.51 10.32
C PRO A 95 15.62 -6.45 9.99
N ASP A 96 16.06 -5.20 9.94
CA ASP A 96 15.23 -4.12 9.41
C ASP A 96 15.04 -4.27 7.89
N ALA A 97 13.94 -3.76 7.38
CA ALA A 97 13.66 -3.80 5.94
C ALA A 97 14.50 -2.74 5.20
N PRO A 98 14.92 -3.00 3.95
CA PRO A 98 15.58 -1.98 3.14
C PRO A 98 14.67 -0.78 2.95
N ALA A 99 15.22 0.42 3.15
CA ALA A 99 14.46 1.66 3.15
C ALA A 99 14.59 2.39 1.81
N LYS A 100 13.53 3.13 1.43
CA LYS A 100 13.49 3.97 0.22
C LYS A 100 13.95 3.22 -1.04
N LEU A 101 13.31 2.09 -1.33
CA LEU A 101 13.54 1.43 -2.61
C LEU A 101 13.05 2.33 -3.74
N GLU A 102 13.93 2.56 -4.71
CA GLU A 102 13.68 3.30 -5.94
C GLU A 102 14.02 2.41 -7.14
N ALA A 103 13.32 2.59 -8.25
CA ALA A 103 13.51 1.83 -9.49
C ALA A 103 13.45 2.77 -10.69
N ALA A 104 14.42 2.68 -11.59
CA ALA A 104 14.50 3.52 -12.79
C ALA A 104 15.03 2.75 -13.99
N PHE A 105 14.47 3.01 -15.18
CA PHE A 105 14.99 2.45 -16.42
C PHE A 105 16.34 3.08 -16.80
N VAL A 106 17.30 2.23 -17.17
CA VAL A 106 18.60 2.59 -17.74
C VAL A 106 18.82 1.74 -18.99
N GLY A 107 18.49 2.32 -20.16
CA GLY A 107 18.43 1.57 -21.41
C GLY A 107 17.31 0.52 -21.37
N ASP A 108 17.65 -0.74 -21.64
CA ASP A 108 16.71 -1.88 -21.60
C ASP A 108 16.66 -2.60 -20.25
N ALA A 109 17.36 -2.08 -19.23
CA ALA A 109 17.43 -2.63 -17.87
C ALA A 109 16.77 -1.68 -16.86
N VAL A 110 16.42 -2.17 -15.68
CA VAL A 110 15.98 -1.36 -14.53
C VAL A 110 17.03 -1.41 -13.44
N VAL A 111 17.54 -0.24 -13.03
CA VAL A 111 18.37 -0.11 -11.84
C VAL A 111 17.48 0.12 -10.62
N LEU A 112 17.72 -0.65 -9.58
CA LEU A 112 17.11 -0.47 -8.27
C LEU A 112 18.17 0.03 -7.29
N SER A 113 17.78 0.94 -6.41
CA SER A 113 18.63 1.44 -5.32
C SER A 113 17.82 1.58 -4.04
N TRP A 114 18.43 1.28 -2.91
CA TRP A 114 17.83 1.45 -1.59
C TRP A 114 18.86 1.88 -0.55
N ILE A 115 18.37 2.30 0.62
CA ILE A 115 19.18 2.54 1.80
C ILE A 115 19.22 1.26 2.61
N ASP A 116 20.42 0.74 2.82
CA ASP A 116 20.66 -0.30 3.79
C ASP A 116 20.63 0.27 5.22
N ILE A 117 19.66 -0.22 5.98
CA ILE A 117 19.53 0.03 7.43
C ILE A 117 19.44 -1.27 8.21
N ALA A 118 19.55 -2.43 7.54
CA ALA A 118 19.56 -3.70 8.22
C ALA A 118 20.92 -3.84 8.90
N ALA A 119 20.95 -4.34 10.13
CA ALA A 119 22.22 -4.57 10.84
C ALA A 119 22.49 -6.07 11.11
N LEU A 120 21.56 -6.93 10.73
CA LEU A 120 21.53 -8.37 11.06
C LEU A 120 21.24 -9.24 9.83
N GLU A 121 21.35 -8.64 8.66
CA GLU A 121 21.20 -9.25 7.35
C GLU A 121 22.44 -10.06 6.98
N THR A 122 22.18 -11.13 6.26
CA THR A 122 23.17 -11.96 5.58
C THR A 122 23.06 -11.80 4.07
N GLY A 123 22.03 -11.08 3.59
CA GLY A 123 21.77 -10.84 2.18
C GLY A 123 20.45 -10.11 1.93
N TYR A 124 20.13 -9.91 0.65
CA TYR A 124 18.87 -9.35 0.19
C TYR A 124 18.23 -10.21 -0.88
N VAL A 125 16.90 -10.21 -0.92
CA VAL A 125 16.12 -10.79 -2.01
C VAL A 125 15.30 -9.68 -2.66
N VAL A 126 15.37 -9.63 -3.98
CA VAL A 126 14.60 -8.69 -4.80
C VAL A 126 13.53 -9.45 -5.55
N GLU A 127 12.30 -8.93 -5.49
CA GLU A 127 11.16 -9.45 -6.21
C GLU A 127 10.58 -8.42 -7.17
N ALA A 128 10.12 -8.89 -8.33
CA ALA A 128 9.42 -8.09 -9.33
C ALA A 128 8.00 -8.61 -9.54
N SER A 129 7.13 -7.71 -9.96
CA SER A 129 5.75 -7.96 -10.34
C SER A 129 5.47 -7.26 -11.66
N LEU A 130 4.91 -8.01 -12.60
CA LEU A 130 4.52 -7.55 -13.93
C LEU A 130 3.01 -7.27 -14.04
N ASP A 131 2.26 -7.51 -12.97
CA ASP A 131 0.80 -7.41 -12.87
C ASP A 131 0.36 -6.39 -11.81
N ASP A 132 1.12 -5.30 -11.69
CA ASP A 132 0.88 -4.18 -10.75
C ASP A 132 0.76 -4.58 -9.27
N GLY A 133 1.54 -5.58 -8.86
CA GLY A 133 1.66 -6.02 -7.47
C GLY A 133 0.72 -7.15 -7.07
N ALA A 134 -0.01 -7.76 -8.01
CA ALA A 134 -0.86 -8.91 -7.71
C ALA A 134 -0.04 -10.19 -7.45
N THR A 135 1.05 -10.40 -8.21
CA THR A 135 2.00 -11.49 -8.01
C THR A 135 3.44 -11.00 -8.07
N PHE A 136 4.27 -11.49 -7.15
CA PHE A 136 5.70 -11.18 -7.10
C PHE A 136 6.51 -12.46 -7.27
N SER A 137 7.57 -12.39 -8.08
CA SER A 137 8.55 -13.45 -8.26
C SER A 137 9.94 -12.96 -7.91
N ILE A 138 10.77 -13.85 -7.35
CA ILE A 138 12.17 -13.56 -7.04
C ILE A 138 12.94 -13.39 -8.35
N ILE A 139 13.67 -12.29 -8.46
CA ILE A 139 14.51 -11.94 -9.62
C ILE A 139 16.00 -11.86 -9.28
N GLY A 140 16.35 -11.77 -7.99
CA GLY A 140 17.73 -11.71 -7.56
C GLY A 140 17.91 -11.96 -6.07
N GLU A 141 19.04 -12.59 -5.74
CA GLU A 141 19.57 -12.72 -4.39
C GLU A 141 20.93 -12.03 -4.34
N LEU A 142 21.18 -11.28 -3.27
CA LEU A 142 22.34 -10.41 -3.11
C LEU A 142 23.04 -10.68 -1.78
N PRO A 143 24.35 -10.44 -1.69
CA PRO A 143 25.07 -10.51 -0.43
C PRO A 143 24.60 -9.43 0.56
N ALA A 144 25.03 -9.54 1.81
CA ALA A 144 24.88 -8.48 2.81
C ALA A 144 25.50 -7.16 2.31
N ASP A 145 25.08 -6.04 2.90
CA ASP A 145 25.51 -4.67 2.54
C ASP A 145 25.16 -4.22 1.10
N ALA A 146 24.41 -5.02 0.33
CA ALA A 146 24.01 -4.63 -1.02
C ALA A 146 23.01 -3.47 -0.97
N THR A 147 23.27 -2.42 -1.76
CA THR A 147 22.41 -1.21 -1.83
C THR A 147 21.79 -0.99 -3.22
N SER A 148 22.06 -1.88 -4.16
CA SER A 148 21.57 -1.75 -5.54
C SER A 148 21.44 -3.11 -6.24
N PHE A 149 20.52 -3.18 -7.20
CA PHE A 149 20.32 -4.32 -8.09
C PHE A 149 20.11 -3.84 -9.53
N LEU A 150 20.63 -4.56 -10.52
CA LEU A 150 20.36 -4.28 -11.92
C LEU A 150 19.53 -5.43 -12.49
N ASP A 151 18.26 -5.15 -12.79
CA ASP A 151 17.38 -6.07 -13.49
C ASP A 151 17.57 -5.93 -15.00
N THR A 152 18.24 -6.91 -15.62
CA THR A 152 18.49 -6.92 -17.06
C THR A 152 17.42 -7.67 -17.86
N ASN A 153 16.44 -8.30 -17.20
CA ASN A 153 15.41 -9.10 -17.87
C ASN A 153 14.12 -8.29 -18.08
N THR A 154 14.27 -7.00 -18.40
CA THR A 154 13.17 -6.06 -18.64
C THR A 154 13.00 -5.70 -20.12
N ALA A 155 13.85 -6.25 -20.99
CA ALA A 155 13.82 -6.01 -22.43
C ALA A 155 12.46 -6.44 -23.03
N GLY A 156 11.81 -5.51 -23.74
CA GLY A 156 10.52 -5.75 -24.40
C GLY A 156 9.29 -5.63 -23.50
N PHE A 157 9.45 -5.32 -22.20
CA PHE A 157 8.30 -5.08 -21.33
C PHE A 157 7.72 -3.66 -21.55
N GLY A 158 6.57 -3.59 -22.22
CA GLY A 158 5.88 -2.35 -22.57
C GLY A 158 4.88 -1.86 -21.50
N GLY A 159 5.24 -1.91 -20.22
CA GLY A 159 4.31 -1.60 -19.13
C GLY A 159 4.96 -1.11 -17.83
N LEU A 160 4.21 -1.27 -16.74
CA LEU A 160 4.62 -0.93 -15.37
C LEU A 160 5.16 -2.17 -14.65
N ILE A 161 6.40 -2.10 -14.18
CA ILE A 161 7.00 -3.13 -13.31
C ILE A 161 7.02 -2.59 -11.89
N SER A 162 6.55 -3.42 -10.96
CA SER A 162 6.59 -3.14 -9.52
C SER A 162 7.67 -3.98 -8.85
N TYR A 163 8.46 -3.39 -7.97
CA TYR A 163 9.58 -4.04 -7.29
C TYR A 163 9.44 -3.90 -5.78
N ARG A 164 9.88 -4.93 -5.04
CA ARG A 164 10.06 -4.88 -3.60
C ARG A 164 11.28 -5.70 -3.21
N ALA A 165 11.91 -5.36 -2.10
CA ALA A 165 13.06 -6.10 -1.58
C ALA A 165 12.87 -6.39 -0.09
N TYR A 166 13.51 -7.44 0.42
CA TYR A 166 13.60 -7.72 1.85
C TYR A 166 15.00 -8.21 2.19
N ALA A 167 15.43 -7.93 3.42
CA ALA A 167 16.68 -8.44 3.96
C ALA A 167 16.48 -9.87 4.47
N VAL A 168 17.45 -10.73 4.20
CA VAL A 168 17.53 -12.09 4.74
C VAL A 168 18.37 -12.02 5.99
N GLY A 169 17.84 -12.46 7.14
CA GLY A 169 18.60 -12.60 8.38
C GLY A 169 18.90 -14.06 8.72
N ALA A 170 19.71 -14.30 9.74
CA ALA A 170 20.12 -15.64 10.16
C ALA A 170 18.95 -16.58 10.53
N ASN A 171 17.90 -16.03 11.14
CA ASN A 171 16.76 -16.82 11.67
C ASN A 171 15.43 -16.48 10.98
N CYS A 172 15.27 -15.26 10.50
CA CYS A 172 14.05 -14.79 9.87
C CYS A 172 14.35 -13.61 8.92
N PRO A 173 13.60 -13.48 7.82
CA PRO A 173 13.70 -12.32 6.93
C PRO A 173 13.07 -11.08 7.57
N SER A 174 13.44 -9.91 7.05
CA SER A 174 12.75 -8.66 7.35
C SER A 174 11.35 -8.63 6.71
N PRO A 175 10.49 -7.69 7.12
CA PRO A 175 9.39 -7.24 6.27
C PRO A 175 9.90 -6.75 4.90
N PHE A 176 9.00 -6.64 3.93
CA PHE A 176 9.31 -6.04 2.63
C PHE A 176 9.50 -4.52 2.74
N SER A 177 10.30 -3.97 1.82
CA SER A 177 10.41 -2.54 1.56
C SER A 177 9.09 -1.92 1.08
N ASN A 178 9.11 -0.60 0.85
CA ASN A 178 8.11 0.01 -0.02
C ASN A 178 8.16 -0.62 -1.42
N VAL A 179 7.02 -0.57 -2.13
CA VAL A 179 6.97 -0.98 -3.53
C VAL A 179 7.48 0.18 -4.40
N ALA A 180 8.56 -0.08 -5.14
CA ALA A 180 9.08 0.84 -6.16
C ALA A 180 8.46 0.50 -7.51
N LYS A 181 8.27 1.48 -8.38
CA LYS A 181 7.63 1.28 -9.68
C LYS A 181 8.47 1.90 -10.79
N ALA A 182 8.69 1.14 -11.85
CA ALA A 182 9.33 1.61 -13.07
C ALA A 182 8.34 1.43 -14.24
N SER A 183 8.08 2.49 -15.00
CA SER A 183 7.23 2.44 -16.19
C SER A 183 8.04 2.84 -17.42
N THR A 184 7.98 2.05 -18.48
CA THR A 184 8.43 2.53 -19.78
C THR A 184 7.40 3.56 -20.25
N MET A 185 7.82 4.81 -20.50
CA MET A 185 6.93 5.76 -21.17
C MET A 185 6.69 5.23 -22.57
N THR A 186 5.55 4.59 -22.81
CA THR A 186 5.15 4.18 -24.15
C THR A 186 4.96 5.46 -24.97
N HIS A 187 5.91 5.79 -25.83
CA HIS A 187 5.58 6.60 -27.00
C HIS A 187 4.56 5.77 -27.78
N THR A 188 3.33 6.26 -27.95
CA THR A 188 2.37 5.61 -28.86
C THR A 188 3.00 5.61 -30.25
N GLN A 189 3.46 4.46 -30.73
CA GLN A 189 3.85 4.30 -32.12
C GLN A 189 2.54 4.28 -32.91
N GLU A 190 2.24 5.37 -33.62
CA GLU A 190 1.09 5.38 -34.52
C GLU A 190 1.33 4.32 -35.59
N VAL A 191 0.51 3.26 -35.60
CA VAL A 191 0.53 2.27 -36.69
C VAL A 191 0.06 2.99 -37.95
N PRO A 192 0.93 3.19 -38.97
CA PRO A 192 0.55 3.92 -40.16
C PRO A 192 -0.50 3.13 -40.95
N VAL A 193 -1.36 3.83 -41.66
CA VAL A 193 -2.33 3.24 -42.57
C VAL A 193 -1.54 2.66 -43.78
N PRO A 194 -1.63 1.35 -44.07
CA PRO A 194 -0.91 0.74 -45.18
C PRO A 194 -1.30 1.36 -46.54
N GLY A 195 -0.30 1.57 -47.39
CA GLY A 195 -0.50 2.08 -48.75
C GLY A 195 -1.01 3.51 -48.85
N LEU A 196 -0.98 4.28 -47.76
CA LEU A 196 -1.52 5.64 -47.76
C LEU A 196 -0.76 6.57 -48.73
N GLN A 197 -1.46 7.10 -49.72
CA GLN A 197 -0.97 8.11 -50.65
C GLN A 197 -1.91 9.32 -50.64
N VAL A 198 -1.31 10.51 -50.69
CA VAL A 198 -2.01 11.79 -50.66
C VAL A 198 -1.46 12.64 -51.80
N PHE A 199 -2.31 13.03 -52.74
CA PHE A 199 -1.90 13.76 -53.95
C PHE A 199 -3.00 14.70 -54.46
N PRO A 200 -2.67 15.78 -55.19
CA PRO A 200 -1.33 16.32 -55.39
C PRO A 200 -0.83 17.07 -54.14
N ASN A 201 0.48 17.04 -53.92
CA ASN A 201 1.17 17.89 -52.94
C ASN A 201 2.34 18.58 -53.67
N PRO A 202 2.27 19.90 -53.97
CA PRO A 202 1.32 20.90 -53.45
C PRO A 202 -0.13 20.78 -53.96
N VAL A 203 -1.11 21.15 -53.13
CA VAL A 203 -2.55 21.10 -53.44
C VAL A 203 -3.08 22.47 -53.86
N GLU A 204 -3.83 22.54 -54.96
CA GLU A 204 -4.50 23.77 -55.40
C GLU A 204 -5.98 23.76 -54.95
N ASP A 205 -6.81 22.97 -55.64
CA ASP A 205 -8.26 22.94 -55.43
C ASP A 205 -8.76 21.68 -54.73
N THR A 206 -8.26 20.50 -55.13
CA THR A 206 -8.75 19.20 -54.62
C THR A 206 -7.61 18.27 -54.23
N LEU A 207 -7.83 17.52 -53.16
CA LEU A 207 -6.88 16.57 -52.61
C LEU A 207 -7.46 15.16 -52.62
N TRP A 208 -6.71 14.23 -53.21
CA TRP A 208 -7.03 12.80 -53.27
C TRP A 208 -6.24 12.04 -52.20
N ILE A 209 -6.92 11.08 -51.57
CA ILE A 209 -6.38 10.21 -50.54
C ILE A 209 -6.71 8.78 -50.94
N THR A 210 -5.70 7.91 -51.00
CA THR A 210 -5.88 6.48 -51.31
C THR A 210 -5.12 5.63 -50.29
N SER A 211 -5.61 4.44 -49.96
CA SER A 211 -4.92 3.46 -49.12
C SER A 211 -5.25 2.04 -49.56
N ASP A 212 -4.47 1.05 -49.10
CA ASP A 212 -4.66 -0.36 -49.46
C ASP A 212 -6.02 -0.91 -48.96
N GLU A 213 -6.57 -0.34 -47.89
CA GLU A 213 -7.93 -0.57 -47.41
C GLU A 213 -8.78 0.67 -47.71
N GLU A 214 -9.63 0.60 -48.73
CA GLU A 214 -10.39 1.75 -49.26
C GLU A 214 -11.69 2.07 -48.47
N ALA A 215 -12.02 1.31 -47.42
CA ALA A 215 -13.32 1.41 -46.76
C ALA A 215 -13.28 2.23 -45.47
N GLY A 216 -13.90 3.42 -45.47
CA GLY A 216 -14.29 4.15 -44.25
C GLY A 216 -13.18 4.98 -43.60
N LEU A 217 -12.26 5.50 -44.41
CA LEU A 217 -11.23 6.44 -43.98
C LEU A 217 -11.86 7.76 -43.52
N GLN A 218 -11.36 8.32 -42.42
CA GLN A 218 -11.73 9.65 -41.95
C GLN A 218 -10.52 10.57 -42.01
N ALA A 219 -10.70 11.75 -42.60
CA ALA A 219 -9.69 12.77 -42.77
C ALA A 219 -10.02 14.03 -41.94
N TRP A 220 -9.00 14.55 -41.25
CA TRP A 220 -9.03 15.83 -40.55
C TRP A 220 -7.85 16.68 -41.03
N LEU A 221 -8.14 17.85 -41.58
CA LEU A 221 -7.12 18.79 -42.01
C LEU A 221 -6.97 19.90 -40.98
N TYR A 222 -5.74 20.11 -40.51
CA TYR A 222 -5.39 21.14 -39.55
C TYR A 222 -4.47 22.19 -40.18
N ASN A 223 -4.58 23.45 -39.77
CA ASN A 223 -3.58 24.46 -40.11
C ASN A 223 -2.33 24.34 -39.23
N SER A 224 -1.29 25.12 -39.50
CA SER A 224 -0.04 25.15 -38.71
C SER A 224 -0.22 25.59 -37.25
N GLN A 225 -1.36 26.17 -36.89
CA GLN A 225 -1.74 26.58 -35.54
C GLN A 225 -2.60 25.51 -34.82
N GLY A 226 -2.84 24.35 -35.45
CA GLY A 226 -3.61 23.24 -34.88
C GLY A 226 -5.14 23.41 -34.96
N GLN A 227 -5.64 24.42 -35.68
CA GLN A 227 -7.08 24.59 -35.89
C GLN A 227 -7.58 23.64 -36.97
N LEU A 228 -8.70 22.97 -36.68
CA LEU A 228 -9.37 22.07 -37.63
C LEU A 228 -10.05 22.87 -38.74
N MET A 229 -9.61 22.67 -39.98
CA MET A 229 -10.15 23.31 -41.18
C MET A 229 -11.21 22.47 -41.86
N ILE A 230 -10.93 21.17 -42.04
CA ILE A 230 -11.81 20.24 -42.75
C ILE A 230 -11.91 18.95 -41.95
N ARG A 231 -13.11 18.37 -41.87
CA ARG A 231 -13.34 17.01 -41.36
C ARG A 231 -14.32 16.30 -42.29
N GLN A 232 -13.88 15.24 -42.93
CA GLN A 232 -14.69 14.51 -43.92
C GLN A 232 -14.28 13.04 -43.98
N ALA A 233 -15.19 12.17 -44.43
CA ALA A 233 -14.82 10.84 -44.90
C ALA A 233 -13.96 10.97 -46.17
N ALA A 234 -12.87 10.22 -46.25
CA ALA A 234 -11.93 10.25 -47.38
C ALA A 234 -12.36 9.33 -48.54
N ASP A 235 -13.65 9.00 -48.61
CA ASP A 235 -14.28 8.27 -49.72
C ASP A 235 -14.49 9.16 -50.97
N ALA A 236 -14.21 10.47 -50.84
CA ALA A 236 -14.30 11.48 -51.89
C ALA A 236 -13.12 12.46 -51.76
N PRO A 237 -12.71 13.14 -52.86
CA PRO A 237 -11.66 14.16 -52.79
C PRO A 237 -12.03 15.28 -51.82
N LEU A 238 -11.03 15.75 -51.07
CA LEU A 238 -11.20 16.88 -50.15
C LEU A 238 -11.11 18.20 -50.91
N GLU A 239 -12.14 19.02 -50.78
CA GLU A 239 -12.18 20.38 -51.34
C GLU A 239 -11.30 21.33 -50.53
N CYS A 240 -10.18 21.73 -51.13
CA CYS A 240 -9.15 22.55 -50.52
C CYS A 240 -9.12 23.98 -51.08
N SER A 241 -9.93 24.31 -52.09
CA SER A 241 -10.00 25.63 -52.76
C SER A 241 -10.19 26.81 -51.79
N ALA A 242 -11.00 26.64 -50.75
CA ALA A 242 -11.29 27.66 -49.73
C ALA A 242 -10.14 27.92 -48.72
N LEU A 243 -9.09 27.11 -48.74
CA LEU A 243 -7.93 27.27 -47.84
C LEU A 243 -6.98 28.35 -48.34
N PHE A 244 -6.33 29.07 -47.42
CA PHE A 244 -5.26 30.02 -47.76
C PHE A 244 -3.95 29.30 -48.10
N ALA A 245 -3.02 29.98 -48.77
CA ALA A 245 -1.67 29.48 -48.98
C ALA A 245 -0.98 29.21 -47.63
N GLY A 246 -0.34 28.05 -47.48
CA GLY A 246 0.29 27.66 -46.24
C GLY A 246 0.54 26.15 -46.07
N ILE A 247 1.03 25.80 -44.88
CA ILE A 247 1.29 24.41 -44.48
C ILE A 247 0.09 23.88 -43.69
N TYR A 248 -0.39 22.71 -44.09
CA TYR A 248 -1.47 21.99 -43.44
C TYR A 248 -1.02 20.59 -43.03
N PHE A 249 -1.64 20.06 -41.98
CA PHE A 249 -1.42 18.72 -41.48
C PHE A 249 -2.71 17.92 -41.64
N LEU A 250 -2.65 16.87 -42.45
CA LEU A 250 -3.75 15.96 -42.67
C LEU A 250 -3.59 14.73 -41.77
N LYS A 251 -4.50 14.57 -40.83
CA LYS A 251 -4.63 13.36 -40.02
C LYS A 251 -5.66 12.45 -40.68
N ILE A 252 -5.30 11.20 -40.92
CA ILE A 252 -6.18 10.16 -41.46
C ILE A 252 -6.32 9.06 -40.42
N LYS A 253 -7.54 8.57 -40.25
CA LYS A 253 -7.85 7.42 -39.40
C LYS A 253 -8.64 6.39 -40.18
N ASP A 254 -8.23 5.15 -40.05
CA ASP A 254 -8.89 3.99 -40.64
C ASP A 254 -9.89 3.35 -39.65
N GLN A 255 -10.81 2.50 -40.14
CA GLN A 255 -11.78 1.77 -39.32
C GLN A 255 -11.12 0.87 -38.27
N ALA A 256 -9.94 0.31 -38.56
CA ALA A 256 -9.14 -0.47 -37.61
C ALA A 256 -8.51 0.39 -36.49
N GLY A 257 -8.72 1.72 -36.50
CA GLY A 257 -8.20 2.64 -35.50
C GLY A 257 -6.78 3.13 -35.76
N ARG A 258 -6.12 2.65 -36.82
CA ARG A 258 -4.81 3.12 -37.31
C ARG A 258 -4.88 4.59 -37.68
N THR A 259 -3.81 5.35 -37.42
CA THR A 259 -3.77 6.79 -37.65
C THR A 259 -2.49 7.15 -38.42
N SER A 260 -2.56 8.14 -39.30
CA SER A 260 -1.40 8.67 -40.02
C SER A 260 -1.50 10.17 -40.18
N LEU A 261 -0.37 10.85 -40.09
CA LEU A 261 -0.26 12.30 -40.26
C LEU A 261 0.59 12.63 -41.50
N VAL A 262 0.03 13.37 -42.45
CA VAL A 262 0.69 13.78 -43.69
C VAL A 262 0.77 15.31 -43.75
N ARG A 263 1.95 15.83 -44.09
CA ARG A 263 2.16 17.27 -44.30
C ARG A 263 1.79 17.64 -45.74
N ILE A 264 0.95 18.66 -45.88
CA ILE A 264 0.46 19.18 -47.16
C ILE A 264 0.85 20.64 -47.30
N VAL A 265 1.24 21.03 -48.51
CA VAL A 265 1.54 22.43 -48.85
C VAL A 265 0.47 22.93 -49.82
N LYS A 266 -0.13 24.07 -49.52
CA LYS A 266 -0.95 24.84 -50.45
C LYS A 266 -0.15 26.07 -50.92
N PRO A 267 0.13 26.23 -52.23
CA PRO A 267 0.87 27.37 -52.75
C PRO A 267 0.09 28.68 -52.65
#